data_AF-A0A5M5C6N1-F1
#
_entry.id   AF-A0A5M5C6N1-F1
#
_cell.length_a   1.000
_cell.length_b   1.000
_cell.length_c   1.000
_cell.angle_alpha   90.00
_cell.angle_beta   90.00
_cell.angle_gamma   90.00
#
_symmetry.space_group_name_H-M   'P 1'
#
loop_
_entity.id
_entity.type
_entity.pdbx_description
1 polymer ?
#
loop_
_entity_poly.entity_id
_entity_poly.type
_entity_poly.pdbx_seq_one_letter_code
_entity_poly.pdbx_strand_id
1 'polypeptide(L)'
;MKRIILTYTLAFSLLSAYAGEGGSPPLKNTDKSLLIDYVDPFIGTTNFGTTNPGAICPNGMMSVVPFNVMGSSENTYDKDARWWSTPYEYTNCFFTGYAHVNLSGVGCPELGSLLLMPTTGELNVDYKEYGSKYKDEQASPGYY
;
A
#
# COMPACT_ATOMS: atom_id res chain seq x y z
N MET A 1 22.27 24.44 -61.47
CA MET A 1 21.31 23.67 -60.65
C MET A 1 21.92 23.35 -59.29
N LYS A 2 21.66 24.17 -58.27
CA LYS A 2 21.95 23.84 -56.86
C LYS A 2 20.82 24.43 -56.03
N ARG A 3 19.99 23.55 -55.46
CA ARG A 3 18.86 23.91 -54.59
C ARG A 3 19.42 24.18 -53.19
N ILE A 4 19.25 25.40 -52.69
CA ILE A 4 19.62 25.77 -51.32
C ILE A 4 18.38 25.51 -50.45
N ILE A 5 18.48 24.52 -49.57
CA ILE A 5 17.44 24.16 -48.59
C ILE A 5 17.62 25.08 -47.38
N LEU A 6 16.63 25.93 -47.12
CA LEU A 6 16.60 26.86 -46.00
C LEU A 6 16.02 26.12 -44.78
N THR A 7 16.88 25.62 -43.89
CA THR A 7 16.49 25.05 -42.59
C THR A 7 16.24 26.18 -41.59
N TYR A 8 14.99 26.34 -41.15
CA TYR A 8 14.62 27.23 -40.05
C TYR A 8 14.91 26.53 -38.71
N THR A 9 16.01 26.91 -38.05
CA THR A 9 16.29 26.54 -36.67
C THR A 9 15.51 27.48 -35.75
N LEU A 10 14.46 26.97 -35.11
CA LEU A 10 13.68 27.70 -34.11
C LEU A 10 14.50 27.74 -32.80
N ALA A 11 15.20 28.85 -32.56
CA ALA A 11 15.91 29.07 -31.31
C ALA A 11 14.91 29.50 -30.22
N PHE A 12 14.57 28.60 -29.31
CA PHE A 12 13.83 28.93 -28.08
C PHE A 12 14.79 29.63 -27.12
N SER A 13 14.76 30.96 -27.09
CA SER A 13 15.42 31.76 -26.06
C SER A 13 14.66 31.57 -24.74
N LEU A 14 15.25 30.84 -23.80
CA LEU A 14 14.81 30.78 -22.40
C LEU A 14 15.08 32.15 -21.76
N LEU A 15 14.04 32.97 -21.60
CA LEU A 15 14.10 34.11 -20.68
C LEU A 15 14.09 33.57 -19.24
N SER A 16 15.21 33.69 -18.55
CA SER A 16 15.26 33.51 -17.09
C SER A 16 14.45 34.63 -16.42
N ALA A 17 13.29 34.29 -15.87
CA ALA A 17 12.58 35.15 -14.93
C ALA A 17 13.33 35.10 -13.59
N TYR A 18 14.21 36.09 -13.37
CA TYR A 18 14.83 36.35 -12.08
C TYR A 18 13.79 37.06 -11.20
N ALA A 19 13.04 36.32 -10.40
CA ALA A 19 12.23 36.88 -9.32
C ALA A 19 13.13 37.02 -8.08
N GLY A 20 13.33 38.27 -7.65
CA GLY A 20 14.30 38.65 -6.64
C GLY A 20 14.13 37.95 -5.29
N GLU A 21 15.26 37.77 -4.61
CA GLU A 21 15.37 37.34 -3.22
C GLU A 21 14.68 38.33 -2.28
N GLY A 22 13.40 38.11 -2.03
CA GLY A 22 12.75 38.49 -0.78
C GLY A 22 12.92 37.34 0.19
N GLY A 23 14.06 37.31 0.91
CA GLY A 23 14.31 36.34 1.98
C GLY A 23 13.24 36.44 3.05
N SER A 24 12.20 35.62 2.92
CA SER A 24 11.36 35.27 4.07
C SER A 24 12.26 34.49 5.02
N PRO A 25 12.30 34.84 6.33
CA PRO A 25 13.02 34.01 7.28
C PRO A 25 12.47 32.59 7.16
N PRO A 26 13.31 31.54 7.28
CA PRO A 26 12.82 30.17 7.26
C PRO A 26 11.71 30.07 8.29
N LEU A 27 10.51 29.72 7.84
CA LEU A 27 9.39 29.40 8.71
C LEU A 27 9.91 28.36 9.69
N LYS A 28 10.03 28.77 10.96
CA LYS A 28 10.35 27.87 12.06
C LYS A 28 9.23 26.84 12.07
N ASN A 29 9.52 25.62 11.61
CA ASN A 29 8.53 24.56 11.45
C ASN A 29 8.10 24.07 12.84
N THR A 30 7.20 24.81 13.47
CA THR A 30 6.41 24.35 14.62
C THR A 30 5.33 23.41 14.09
N ASP A 31 5.49 22.12 14.35
CA ASP A 31 4.46 21.08 14.42
C ASP A 31 3.23 21.31 13.53
N LYS A 32 3.39 21.07 12.23
CA LYS A 32 2.23 20.84 11.35
C LYS A 32 2.12 19.36 11.09
N SER A 33 1.37 18.65 11.92
CA SER A 33 0.91 17.30 11.58
C SER A 33 -0.01 17.40 10.37
N LEU A 34 0.21 16.52 9.39
CA LEU A 34 -0.71 16.32 8.29
C LEU A 34 -1.95 15.60 8.80
N LEU A 35 -3.10 15.80 8.16
CA LEU A 35 -4.33 15.11 8.56
C LEU A 35 -4.17 13.57 8.49
N ILE A 36 -3.31 13.08 7.60
CA ILE A 36 -3.01 11.66 7.45
C ILE A 36 -2.27 11.07 8.66
N ASP A 37 -1.57 11.91 9.45
CA ASP A 37 -0.80 11.46 10.62
C ASP A 37 -1.71 11.02 11.78
N TYR A 38 -3.01 11.37 11.72
CA TYR A 38 -4.01 10.94 12.71
C TYR A 38 -4.65 9.59 12.38
N VAL A 39 -4.38 9.03 11.20
CA VAL A 39 -4.99 7.77 10.76
C VAL A 39 -4.09 6.62 11.16
N ASP A 40 -4.65 5.68 11.93
CA ASP A 40 -4.04 4.40 12.23
C ASP A 40 -4.78 3.28 11.46
N PRO A 41 -4.20 2.74 10.37
CA PRO A 41 -4.83 1.68 9.57
C PRO A 41 -5.01 0.35 10.31
N PHE A 42 -4.37 0.14 11.46
CA PHE A 42 -4.53 -1.08 12.27
C PHE A 42 -5.78 -1.05 13.16
N ILE A 43 -6.44 0.10 13.29
CA ILE A 43 -7.69 0.16 14.06
C ILE A 43 -8.79 -0.64 13.34
N GLY A 44 -9.35 -1.63 14.05
CA GLY A 44 -10.41 -2.50 13.55
C GLY A 44 -9.93 -3.76 12.82
N THR A 45 -8.61 -3.96 12.72
CA THR A 45 -8.02 -5.13 12.04
C THR A 45 -7.94 -6.37 12.93
N THR A 46 -8.66 -6.36 14.06
CA THR A 46 -8.81 -7.50 14.97
C THR A 46 -10.24 -7.63 15.47
N ASN A 47 -10.52 -8.74 16.15
CA ASN A 47 -11.84 -9.12 16.65
C ASN A 47 -12.89 -9.19 15.52
N PHE A 48 -13.93 -8.35 15.54
CA PHE A 48 -14.99 -8.33 14.52
C PHE A 48 -15.04 -7.02 13.73
N GLY A 49 -13.98 -6.20 13.79
CA GLY A 49 -13.92 -4.96 13.04
C GLY A 49 -13.86 -5.20 11.53
N THR A 50 -13.13 -6.24 11.09
CA THR A 50 -12.99 -6.67 9.68
C THR A 50 -12.42 -5.60 8.75
N THR A 51 -11.73 -4.59 9.30
CA THR A 51 -10.95 -3.65 8.48
C THR A 51 -9.60 -4.26 8.12
N ASN A 52 -8.83 -3.59 7.27
CA ASN A 52 -7.50 -4.03 6.88
C ASN A 52 -6.55 -2.82 6.74
N PRO A 53 -5.24 -3.02 6.98
CA PRO A 53 -4.25 -1.94 7.00
C PRO A 53 -3.67 -1.66 5.59
N GLY A 54 -4.21 -2.27 4.54
CA GLY A 54 -3.62 -2.24 3.21
C GLY A 54 -3.66 -0.88 2.53
N ALA A 55 -2.79 -0.70 1.54
CA ALA A 55 -2.71 0.51 0.75
C ALA A 55 -3.93 0.66 -0.18
N ILE A 56 -4.58 1.82 -0.12
CA ILE A 56 -5.69 2.19 -0.99
C ILE A 56 -5.81 3.73 -1.08
N CYS A 57 -6.15 4.24 -2.26
CA CYS A 57 -6.53 5.65 -2.44
C CYS A 57 -8.00 5.87 -2.02
N PRO A 58 -8.41 7.09 -1.64
CA PRO A 58 -9.82 7.37 -1.35
C PRO A 58 -10.75 6.93 -2.49
N ASN A 59 -11.70 6.03 -2.20
CA ASN A 59 -12.62 5.40 -3.17
C ASN A 59 -11.92 4.61 -4.29
N GLY A 60 -10.70 4.15 -4.07
CA GLY A 60 -9.97 3.31 -5.01
C GLY A 60 -10.63 1.95 -5.18
N MET A 61 -10.68 1.46 -6.43
CA MET A 61 -11.19 0.11 -6.73
C MET A 61 -10.16 -0.98 -6.41
N MET A 62 -8.86 -0.64 -6.52
CA MET A 62 -7.77 -1.54 -6.23
C MET A 62 -7.20 -1.21 -4.85
N SER A 63 -7.18 -2.20 -3.96
CA SER A 63 -6.41 -2.19 -2.72
C SER A 63 -5.33 -3.27 -2.77
N VAL A 64 -4.24 -3.05 -2.03
CA VAL A 64 -3.18 -4.04 -1.82
C VAL A 64 -3.07 -4.29 -0.32
N VAL A 65 -3.49 -5.46 0.12
CA VAL A 65 -3.69 -5.78 1.54
C VAL A 65 -2.79 -6.94 1.94
N PRO A 66 -2.02 -6.83 3.05
CA PRO A 66 -1.31 -7.99 3.58
C PRO A 66 -2.28 -9.14 3.91
N PHE A 67 -1.92 -10.37 3.52
CA PHE A 67 -2.74 -11.55 3.72
C PHE A 67 -2.05 -12.55 4.66
N ASN A 68 -2.57 -12.66 5.89
CA ASN A 68 -1.99 -13.49 6.96
C ASN A 68 -2.99 -14.47 7.59
N VAL A 69 -4.10 -14.75 6.89
CA VAL A 69 -5.25 -15.51 7.40
C VAL A 69 -5.45 -16.86 6.69
N MET A 70 -4.51 -17.28 5.82
CA MET A 70 -4.60 -18.54 5.05
C MET A 70 -4.70 -19.79 5.92
N GLY A 71 -4.21 -19.74 7.15
CA GLY A 71 -4.02 -20.92 7.98
C GLY A 71 -2.59 -21.06 8.46
N SER A 72 -2.37 -21.13 9.77
CA SER A 72 -1.12 -21.60 10.34
C SER A 72 -1.34 -22.07 11.79
N SER A 73 -0.55 -23.04 12.25
CA SER A 73 -0.53 -23.40 13.68
C SER A 73 -0.06 -22.25 14.59
N GLU A 74 0.53 -21.22 14.00
CA GLU A 74 1.05 -20.04 14.70
C GLU A 74 0.12 -18.82 14.61
N ASN A 75 -0.95 -18.92 13.83
CA ASN A 75 -1.97 -17.90 13.76
C ASN A 75 -2.95 -18.04 14.93
N THR A 76 -3.47 -16.90 15.40
CA THR A 76 -4.52 -16.90 16.42
C THR A 76 -5.85 -17.33 15.80
N TYR A 77 -6.13 -16.83 14.60
CA TYR A 77 -7.40 -17.02 13.91
C TYR A 77 -7.20 -17.00 12.39
N ASP A 78 -7.93 -17.84 11.68
CA ASP A 78 -7.89 -17.92 10.21
C ASP A 78 -9.18 -17.36 9.59
N LYS A 79 -9.15 -17.10 8.27
CA LYS A 79 -10.18 -16.40 7.47
C LYS A 79 -11.61 -16.91 7.63
N ASP A 80 -11.79 -18.16 8.05
CA ASP A 80 -13.11 -18.78 8.15
C ASP A 80 -13.39 -19.29 9.57
N ALA A 81 -12.49 -19.02 10.51
CA ALA A 81 -12.76 -19.22 11.93
C ALA A 81 -13.86 -18.25 12.37
N ARG A 82 -14.86 -18.73 13.11
CA ARG A 82 -15.90 -17.88 13.75
C ARG A 82 -16.73 -17.04 12.76
N TRP A 83 -16.93 -17.51 11.52
CA TRP A 83 -17.68 -16.76 10.50
C TRP A 83 -17.03 -15.41 10.13
N TRP A 84 -15.70 -15.33 10.26
CA TRP A 84 -14.98 -14.06 10.25
C TRP A 84 -14.02 -13.96 9.07
N SER A 85 -14.51 -13.38 7.99
CA SER A 85 -13.77 -13.30 6.74
C SER A 85 -13.13 -11.94 6.51
N THR A 86 -11.91 -11.82 7.01
CA THR A 86 -11.00 -10.69 6.80
C THR A 86 -9.75 -11.17 6.08
N PRO A 87 -9.11 -10.38 5.20
CA PRO A 87 -7.82 -10.73 4.61
C PRO A 87 -6.65 -10.65 5.60
N TYR A 88 -6.83 -9.93 6.71
CA TYR A 88 -5.78 -9.65 7.67
C TYR A 88 -6.29 -9.73 9.10
N GLU A 89 -5.47 -10.29 10.00
CA GLU A 89 -5.63 -10.24 11.44
C GLU A 89 -4.37 -9.74 12.13
N TYR A 90 -4.48 -8.70 12.95
CA TYR A 90 -3.35 -8.04 13.62
C TYR A 90 -2.49 -8.98 14.48
N THR A 91 -3.12 -9.98 15.11
CA THR A 91 -2.40 -10.91 16.00
C THR A 91 -1.73 -12.07 15.27
N ASN A 92 -1.98 -12.25 13.97
CA ASN A 92 -1.36 -13.31 13.19
C ASN A 92 0.08 -12.93 12.83
N CYS A 93 0.96 -13.93 12.84
CA CYS A 93 2.39 -13.72 12.57
C CYS A 93 2.89 -14.46 11.32
N PHE A 94 2.02 -15.22 10.64
CA PHE A 94 2.37 -15.97 9.44
C PHE A 94 1.80 -15.32 8.18
N PHE A 95 2.68 -14.81 7.32
CA PHE A 95 2.35 -14.05 6.13
C PHE A 95 2.40 -14.90 4.88
N THR A 96 1.42 -14.71 3.99
CA THR A 96 1.23 -15.53 2.79
C THR A 96 1.08 -14.71 1.50
N GLY A 97 1.36 -13.41 1.56
CA GLY A 97 1.40 -12.52 0.40
C GLY A 97 0.43 -11.35 0.50
N TYR A 98 0.27 -10.62 -0.60
CA TYR A 98 -0.57 -9.44 -0.70
C TYR A 98 -1.80 -9.74 -1.57
N ALA A 99 -2.98 -9.67 -0.97
CA ALA A 99 -4.24 -9.82 -1.66
C ALA A 99 -4.66 -8.50 -2.31
N HIS A 100 -5.12 -8.57 -3.55
CA HIS A 100 -5.61 -7.41 -4.30
C HIS A 100 -7.13 -7.44 -4.42
N VAL A 101 -7.73 -6.24 -4.44
CA VAL A 101 -9.18 -6.03 -4.47
C VAL A 101 -9.83 -6.62 -3.23
N ASN A 102 -10.02 -5.82 -2.18
CA ASN A 102 -10.49 -6.31 -0.88
C ASN A 102 -11.66 -5.47 -0.37
N LEU A 103 -12.58 -6.12 0.35
CA LEU A 103 -13.60 -5.45 1.15
C LEU A 103 -13.05 -5.10 2.53
N SER A 104 -13.62 -4.06 3.15
CA SER A 104 -13.26 -3.61 4.49
C SER A 104 -14.54 -3.36 5.29
N GLY A 105 -14.63 -3.95 6.49
CA GLY A 105 -15.79 -3.78 7.37
C GLY A 105 -17.00 -4.66 7.03
N VAL A 106 -16.81 -5.80 6.34
CA VAL A 106 -17.91 -6.68 5.89
C VAL A 106 -17.99 -7.96 6.73
N GLY A 107 -19.22 -8.46 6.92
CA GLY A 107 -19.48 -9.71 7.65
C GLY A 107 -19.53 -10.99 6.80
N CYS A 108 -19.40 -10.88 5.47
CA CYS A 108 -19.44 -12.03 4.55
C CYS A 108 -18.16 -12.05 3.69
N PRO A 109 -17.48 -13.20 3.53
CA PRO A 109 -16.30 -13.31 2.66
C PRO A 109 -16.63 -12.97 1.22
N GLU A 110 -15.81 -12.12 0.60
CA GLU A 110 -15.72 -11.94 -0.86
C GLU A 110 -14.41 -11.22 -1.23
N LEU A 111 -14.04 -11.28 -2.51
CA LEU A 111 -12.86 -10.66 -3.14
C LEU A 111 -11.53 -11.24 -2.62
N GLY A 112 -10.43 -10.49 -2.74
CA GLY A 112 -9.06 -10.99 -2.56
C GLY A 112 -8.56 -11.78 -3.79
N SER A 113 -8.92 -11.32 -4.99
CA SER A 113 -8.86 -12.12 -6.23
C SER A 113 -7.45 -12.44 -6.72
N LEU A 114 -6.43 -11.68 -6.32
CA LEU A 114 -5.04 -11.92 -6.70
C LEU A 114 -4.14 -11.87 -5.47
N LEU A 115 -3.46 -12.98 -5.19
CA LEU A 115 -2.48 -13.09 -4.11
C LEU A 115 -1.07 -13.09 -4.69
N LEU A 116 -0.26 -12.10 -4.31
CA LEU A 116 1.14 -11.98 -4.75
C LEU A 116 2.08 -12.08 -3.55
N MET A 117 2.98 -13.06 -3.56
CA MET A 117 4.01 -13.21 -2.55
C MET A 117 5.39 -13.09 -3.19
N PRO A 118 6.24 -12.13 -2.77
CA PRO A 118 7.64 -12.13 -3.16
C PRO A 118 8.36 -13.31 -2.48
N THR A 119 8.97 -14.18 -3.27
CA THR A 119 9.74 -15.34 -2.77
C THR A 119 11.14 -15.33 -3.37
N THR A 120 12.03 -16.11 -2.78
CA THR A 120 13.40 -16.32 -3.29
C THR A 120 13.66 -17.82 -3.41
N GLY A 121 14.56 -18.21 -4.31
CA GLY A 121 14.87 -19.61 -4.58
C GLY A 121 13.95 -20.25 -5.62
N GLU A 122 13.78 -21.57 -5.52
CA GLU A 122 12.91 -22.31 -6.43
C GLU A 122 11.44 -22.01 -6.16
N LEU A 123 10.63 -22.00 -7.23
CA LEU A 123 9.19 -21.75 -7.12
C LEU A 123 8.52 -22.86 -6.31
N ASN A 124 7.92 -22.47 -5.18
CA ASN A 124 6.99 -23.30 -4.42
C ASN A 124 5.64 -22.59 -4.32
N VAL A 125 4.55 -23.34 -4.54
CA VAL A 125 3.17 -22.84 -4.54
C VAL A 125 2.38 -23.28 -3.30
N ASP A 126 2.97 -24.09 -2.41
CA ASP A 126 2.37 -24.41 -1.12
C ASP A 126 2.63 -23.26 -0.13
N TYR A 127 1.57 -22.60 0.33
CA TYR A 127 1.65 -21.46 1.24
C TYR A 127 2.27 -21.81 2.59
N LYS A 128 2.23 -23.09 2.98
CA LYS A 128 2.89 -23.55 4.21
C LYS A 128 4.41 -23.54 4.07
N GLU A 129 4.91 -23.62 2.84
CA GLU A 129 6.33 -23.67 2.52
C GLU A 129 6.85 -22.32 2.06
N TYR A 130 6.11 -21.59 1.22
CA TYR A 130 6.52 -20.26 0.77
C TYR A 130 6.19 -19.15 1.79
N GLY A 131 5.22 -19.39 2.67
CA GLY A 131 4.82 -18.43 3.69
C GLY A 131 5.92 -18.20 4.71
N SER A 132 5.93 -17.02 5.31
CA SER A 132 7.01 -16.63 6.20
C SER A 132 6.48 -15.87 7.41
N LYS A 133 7.19 -15.97 8.52
CA LYS A 133 7.00 -15.04 9.62
C LYS A 133 7.44 -13.64 9.23
N TYR A 134 6.76 -12.65 9.78
CA TYR A 134 7.07 -11.25 9.59
C TYR A 134 6.94 -10.48 10.91
N LYS A 135 7.55 -9.30 10.95
CA LYS A 135 7.52 -8.36 12.06
C LYS A 135 7.82 -6.97 11.54
N ASP A 136 7.75 -5.97 12.41
CA ASP A 136 8.10 -4.59 12.10
C ASP A 136 7.22 -4.00 10.97
N GLU A 137 5.93 -4.36 10.96
CA GLU A 137 4.95 -3.84 10.01
C GLU A 137 4.67 -2.34 10.22
N GLN A 138 4.42 -1.64 9.12
CA GLN A 138 4.12 -0.22 9.10
C GLN A 138 2.98 0.02 8.10
N ALA A 139 2.04 0.86 8.47
CA ALA A 139 0.93 1.23 7.61
C ALA A 139 0.61 2.71 7.78
N SER A 140 0.27 3.38 6.69
CA SER A 140 -0.24 4.75 6.68
C SER A 140 -1.19 4.95 5.49
N PRO A 141 -1.96 6.04 5.40
CA PRO A 141 -2.88 6.24 4.28
C PRO A 141 -2.19 6.12 2.91
N GLY A 142 -2.57 5.08 2.15
CA GLY A 142 -2.00 4.78 0.82
C GLY A 142 -0.69 3.98 0.83
N TYR A 143 -0.25 3.48 1.99
CA TYR A 143 1.00 2.72 2.12
C TYR A 143 0.87 1.58 3.14
N TYR A 144 1.44 0.44 2.78
CA TYR A 144 1.76 -0.68 3.66
C TYR A 144 3.12 -1.24 3.24
#